data_AF-A0A4Y8R5Y0-F1
#
_entry.id   AF-A0A4Y8R5Y0-F1
#
_cell.length_a   1.000
_cell.length_b   1.000
_cell.length_c   1.000
_cell.angle_alpha   90.00
_cell.angle_beta   90.00
_cell.angle_gamma   90.00
#
_symmetry.space_group_name_H-M   'P 1'
#
loop_
_entity.id
_entity.type
_entity.pdbx_description
1 polymer ?
#
loop_
_entity_poly.entity_id
_entity_poly.type
_entity_poly.pdbx_seq_one_letter_code
_entity_poly.pdbx_strand_id
1 'polypeptide(L)'
;MSTGTGRASAGTSRRSRALRLGAARDTAAVRHVVTFLVVAVATVLVTRFFLAASGYPQVGGGDLHVAHVLWGGLGMALALVLLLSFVGPALRSLGAFVGGIGFGLFVDEVGKFVTADNDYFYEPTAALIYATVVVLVLVVEALHGWRRHHPAEYLAVATDRAVAGVAGGFTDDARDEARALVTLGRGEPAADEVAALVEAVPRDDVDVPDPVRALVRRSSAWFAQTLQRRWAAVVVVVLVLGTALGSLLAGLRVLVGDVDVPPWVGAGIAAGVAATVACVVVGVVVSRRGRPEDRRAGAVWVRRGVLVSLLLTQLLVFRALQWVGVAGLVVDLLVLAALGAALGGDDERRRTPRR
;
A
#
# COMPACT_ATOMS: atom_id res chain seq x y z
N MET A 1 -29.64 -10.38 -46.29
CA MET A 1 -29.44 -9.93 -44.90
C MET A 1 -28.80 -11.07 -44.12
N SER A 2 -27.47 -11.07 -44.05
CA SER A 2 -26.70 -12.09 -43.31
C SER A 2 -26.44 -11.58 -41.90
N THR A 3 -26.85 -12.38 -40.94
CA THR A 3 -26.70 -12.21 -39.50
C THR A 3 -25.23 -12.11 -39.11
N GLY A 4 -24.79 -10.91 -38.73
CA GLY A 4 -23.48 -10.66 -38.15
C GLY A 4 -23.39 -11.20 -36.72
N THR A 5 -23.28 -12.52 -36.56
CA THR A 5 -22.78 -13.12 -35.33
C THR A 5 -21.28 -12.89 -35.29
N GLY A 6 -20.88 -11.77 -34.69
CA GLY A 6 -19.49 -11.44 -34.42
C GLY A 6 -18.82 -12.62 -33.71
N ARG A 7 -17.98 -13.36 -34.43
CA ARG A 7 -17.06 -14.32 -33.84
C ARG A 7 -16.21 -13.53 -32.85
N ALA A 8 -16.49 -13.68 -31.56
CA ALA A 8 -15.56 -13.26 -30.52
C ALA A 8 -14.20 -13.82 -30.91
N SER A 9 -13.25 -12.94 -31.24
CA SER A 9 -11.90 -13.32 -31.62
C SER A 9 -11.41 -14.33 -30.59
N ALA A 10 -10.92 -15.49 -31.04
CA ALA A 10 -10.66 -16.66 -30.19
C ALA A 10 -9.75 -16.38 -28.97
N GLY A 11 -9.04 -15.23 -28.94
CA GLY A 11 -8.26 -14.75 -27.80
C GLY A 11 -9.05 -14.06 -26.68
N THR A 12 -10.24 -13.49 -26.92
CA THR A 12 -11.01 -12.76 -25.89
C THR A 12 -11.82 -13.67 -24.97
N SER A 13 -12.16 -14.89 -25.41
CA SER A 13 -12.98 -15.84 -24.66
C SER A 13 -12.26 -16.46 -23.45
N ARG A 14 -10.92 -16.47 -23.44
CA ARG A 14 -10.09 -16.94 -22.32
C ARG A 14 -9.83 -15.87 -21.25
N ARG A 15 -10.31 -14.64 -21.43
CA ARG A 15 -10.10 -13.54 -20.48
C ARG A 15 -11.02 -13.68 -19.27
N SER A 16 -10.54 -13.22 -18.11
CA SER A 16 -11.36 -13.13 -16.90
C SER A 16 -12.56 -12.20 -17.14
N ARG A 17 -13.67 -12.41 -16.42
CA ARG A 17 -14.85 -11.54 -16.53
C ARG A 17 -14.51 -10.07 -16.28
N ALA A 18 -13.63 -9.78 -15.32
CA ALA A 18 -13.17 -8.43 -15.03
C ALA A 18 -12.48 -7.76 -16.24
N LEU A 19 -11.58 -8.47 -16.93
CA LEU A 19 -10.91 -7.94 -18.13
C LEU A 19 -11.89 -7.73 -19.29
N ARG A 20 -12.92 -8.57 -19.41
CA ARG A 20 -13.97 -8.39 -20.42
C ARG A 20 -14.89 -7.21 -20.13
N LEU A 21 -15.01 -6.81 -18.86
CA LEU A 21 -15.70 -5.60 -18.43
C LEU A 21 -14.81 -4.34 -18.53
N GLY A 22 -13.57 -4.47 -19.01
CA GLY A 22 -12.63 -3.35 -19.15
C GLY A 22 -11.83 -3.02 -17.88
N ALA A 23 -11.96 -3.81 -16.81
CA ALA A 23 -11.21 -3.61 -15.57
C ALA A 23 -9.78 -4.19 -15.67
N ALA A 24 -8.95 -3.56 -16.51
CA ALA A 24 -7.53 -3.84 -16.60
C ALA A 24 -6.78 -3.20 -15.44
N ARG A 25 -5.88 -3.94 -14.78
CA ARG A 25 -5.09 -3.42 -13.67
C ARG A 25 -3.94 -2.55 -14.17
N ASP A 26 -3.78 -1.38 -13.56
CA ASP A 26 -2.64 -0.50 -13.80
C ASP A 26 -1.38 -1.07 -13.13
N THR A 27 -0.27 -1.13 -13.86
CA THR A 27 1.04 -1.54 -13.33
C THR A 27 1.53 -0.58 -12.24
N ALA A 28 1.07 0.66 -12.25
CA ALA A 28 1.34 1.66 -11.22
C ALA A 28 0.36 1.63 -10.03
N ALA A 29 -0.71 0.82 -10.06
CA ALA A 29 -1.78 0.84 -9.06
C ALA A 29 -1.24 0.67 -7.63
N VAL A 30 -0.30 -0.27 -7.43
CA VAL A 30 0.35 -0.49 -6.13
C VAL A 30 0.99 0.78 -5.61
N ARG A 31 1.70 1.51 -6.48
CA ARG A 31 2.40 2.75 -6.10
C ARG A 31 1.41 3.82 -5.65
N HIS A 32 0.32 4.02 -6.38
CA HIS A 32 -0.71 5.00 -6.04
C HIS A 32 -1.38 4.65 -4.70
N VAL A 33 -1.75 3.39 -4.51
CA VAL A 33 -2.42 2.94 -3.29
C VAL A 33 -1.50 2.98 -2.08
N VAL A 34 -0.22 2.58 -2.23
CA VAL A 34 0.78 2.72 -1.16
C VAL A 34 1.04 4.19 -0.84
N THR A 35 1.09 5.07 -1.84
CA THR A 35 1.23 6.52 -1.63
C THR A 35 0.06 7.05 -0.81
N PHE A 36 -1.18 6.73 -1.20
CA PHE A 36 -2.38 7.10 -0.45
C PHE A 36 -2.31 6.65 1.01
N LEU A 37 -1.95 5.38 1.26
CA LEU A 37 -1.84 4.82 2.60
C LEU A 37 -0.75 5.50 3.43
N VAL A 38 0.47 5.64 2.88
CA VAL A 38 1.60 6.25 3.59
C VAL A 38 1.29 7.70 3.95
N VAL A 39 0.72 8.44 3.00
CA VAL A 39 0.33 9.84 3.23
C VAL A 39 -0.79 9.94 4.27
N ALA A 40 -1.78 9.04 4.25
CA ALA A 40 -2.83 9.01 5.26
C ALA A 40 -2.28 8.74 6.67
N VAL A 41 -1.45 7.70 6.83
CA VAL A 41 -0.83 7.38 8.13
C VAL A 41 0.07 8.52 8.60
N ALA A 42 0.91 9.07 7.72
CA ALA A 42 1.76 10.20 8.05
C ALA A 42 0.93 11.42 8.47
N THR A 43 -0.19 11.69 7.78
CA THR A 43 -1.09 12.80 8.12
C THR A 43 -1.69 12.61 9.51
N VAL A 44 -2.16 11.42 9.87
CA VAL A 44 -2.65 11.12 11.23
C VAL A 44 -1.55 11.36 12.26
N LEU A 45 -0.35 10.82 12.05
CA LEU A 45 0.76 10.94 13.00
C LEU A 45 1.21 12.39 13.19
N VAL A 46 1.34 13.14 12.10
CA VAL A 46 1.73 14.57 12.12
C VAL A 46 0.65 15.40 12.81
N THR A 47 -0.63 15.16 12.50
CA THR A 47 -1.75 15.89 13.11
C THR A 47 -1.78 15.65 14.61
N ARG A 48 -1.67 14.38 15.06
CA ARG A 48 -1.62 14.06 16.48
C ARG A 48 -0.39 14.61 17.19
N PHE A 49 0.78 14.53 16.55
CA PHE A 49 2.00 15.10 17.12
C PHE A 49 1.85 16.62 17.31
N PHE A 50 1.31 17.31 16.30
CA PHE A 50 1.05 18.74 16.38
C PHE A 50 0.05 19.08 17.49
N LEU A 51 -1.06 18.34 17.60
CA LEU A 51 -2.06 18.53 18.66
C LEU A 51 -1.47 18.29 20.05
N ALA A 52 -0.67 17.23 20.23
CA ALA A 52 -0.01 16.93 21.49
C ALA A 52 1.02 18.01 21.86
N ALA A 53 1.81 18.49 20.90
CA ALA A 53 2.82 19.53 21.12
C ALA A 53 2.21 20.90 21.42
N SER A 54 1.02 21.18 20.88
CA SER A 54 0.31 22.45 21.08
C SER A 54 -0.67 22.43 22.27
N GLY A 55 -0.80 21.30 22.97
CA GLY A 55 -1.68 21.18 24.14
C GLY A 55 -3.17 21.08 23.79
N TYR A 56 -3.51 20.51 22.63
CA TYR A 56 -4.88 20.39 22.10
C TYR A 56 -5.63 21.72 22.01
N PRO A 57 -5.11 22.72 21.26
CA PRO A 57 -5.77 24.00 21.10
C PRO A 57 -7.09 23.79 20.36
N GLN A 58 -8.20 24.22 20.97
CA GLN A 58 -9.49 24.22 20.30
C GLN A 58 -9.50 25.32 19.24
N VAL A 59 -9.52 24.93 17.97
CA VAL A 59 -9.73 25.86 16.85
C VAL A 59 -11.24 25.98 16.60
N GLY A 60 -11.85 26.93 17.29
CA GLY A 60 -13.29 27.20 17.28
C GLY A 60 -13.71 27.88 18.57
N GLY A 61 -14.40 29.02 18.49
CA GLY A 61 -14.94 29.72 19.66
C GLY A 61 -16.44 29.47 19.77
N GLY A 62 -16.93 29.14 20.96
CA GLY A 62 -18.37 28.90 21.23
C GLY A 62 -18.91 27.59 20.62
N ASP A 63 -20.13 27.62 20.09
CA ASP A 63 -20.84 26.46 19.50
C ASP A 63 -20.27 25.96 18.15
N LEU A 64 -19.29 26.64 17.56
CA LEU A 64 -18.76 26.32 16.23
C LEU A 64 -17.35 25.69 16.32
N HIS A 65 -17.31 24.35 16.31
CA HIS A 65 -16.06 23.60 16.14
C HIS A 65 -15.85 23.26 14.67
N VAL A 66 -14.84 23.85 14.02
CA VAL A 66 -14.44 23.45 12.66
C VAL A 66 -13.59 22.19 12.78
N ALA A 67 -14.24 21.03 12.70
CA ALA A 67 -13.56 19.74 12.75
C ALA A 67 -12.65 19.58 11.53
N HIS A 68 -11.42 19.10 11.75
CA HIS A 68 -10.50 18.76 10.66
C HIS A 68 -11.06 17.65 9.75
N VAL A 69 -12.11 16.94 10.18
CA VAL A 69 -12.95 16.06 9.34
C VAL A 69 -13.55 16.77 8.12
N LEU A 70 -13.95 18.04 8.22
CA LEU A 70 -14.48 18.79 7.08
C LEU A 70 -13.39 18.99 6.02
N TRP A 71 -12.19 19.39 6.44
CA TRP A 71 -11.02 19.51 5.59
C TRP A 71 -10.59 18.15 5.03
N GLY A 72 -10.74 17.09 5.82
CA GLY A 72 -10.53 15.71 5.39
C GLY A 72 -11.47 15.31 4.24
N GLY A 73 -12.77 15.55 4.42
CA GLY A 73 -13.80 15.35 3.40
C GLY A 73 -13.55 16.17 2.13
N LEU A 74 -13.20 17.45 2.29
CA LEU A 74 -12.88 18.34 1.17
C LEU A 74 -11.63 17.87 0.41
N GLY A 75 -10.60 17.41 1.11
CA GLY A 75 -9.40 16.84 0.49
C GLY A 75 -9.71 15.58 -0.32
N MET A 76 -10.54 14.69 0.21
CA MET A 76 -11.00 13.51 -0.55
C MET A 76 -11.86 13.90 -1.75
N ALA A 77 -12.76 14.88 -1.60
CA ALA A 77 -13.58 15.40 -2.70
C ALA A 77 -12.70 16.03 -3.80
N LEU A 78 -11.68 16.81 -3.43
CA LEU A 78 -10.71 17.38 -4.36
C LEU A 78 -9.93 16.28 -5.09
N ALA A 79 -9.53 15.22 -4.40
CA ALA A 79 -8.88 14.07 -5.04
C ALA A 79 -9.79 13.41 -6.10
N LEU A 80 -11.09 13.24 -5.81
CA LEU A 80 -12.06 12.74 -6.77
C LEU A 80 -12.23 13.69 -7.96
N VAL A 81 -12.33 15.01 -7.71
CA VAL A 81 -12.39 16.02 -8.77
C VAL A 81 -11.17 15.92 -9.68
N LEU A 82 -9.95 15.81 -9.12
CA LEU A 82 -8.73 15.64 -9.91
C LEU A 82 -8.75 14.36 -10.75
N LEU A 83 -9.17 13.23 -10.18
CA LEU A 83 -9.20 11.94 -10.88
C LEU A 83 -10.30 11.85 -11.96
N LEU A 84 -11.40 12.60 -11.80
CA LEU A 84 -12.52 12.62 -12.74
C LEU A 84 -12.40 13.71 -13.80
N SER A 85 -11.67 14.80 -13.52
CA SER A 85 -11.55 15.95 -14.44
C SER A 85 -10.52 15.73 -15.54
N PHE A 86 -9.53 14.85 -15.30
CA PHE A 86 -8.40 14.68 -16.21
C PHE A 86 -8.30 13.25 -16.70
N VAL A 87 -8.03 13.10 -18.00
CA VAL A 87 -7.85 11.79 -18.64
C VAL A 87 -6.37 11.39 -18.57
N GLY A 88 -6.12 10.10 -18.36
CA GLY A 88 -4.78 9.53 -18.31
C GLY A 88 -4.15 9.52 -16.91
N PRO A 89 -2.88 9.11 -16.81
CA PRO A 89 -2.22 8.80 -15.53
C PRO A 89 -1.66 10.01 -14.79
N ALA A 90 -1.52 11.18 -15.44
CA ALA A 90 -0.69 12.28 -14.95
C ALA A 90 -1.04 12.73 -13.52
N LEU A 91 -2.33 12.84 -13.21
CA LEU A 91 -2.80 13.31 -11.89
C LEU A 91 -3.14 12.19 -10.92
N ARG A 92 -2.92 10.92 -11.26
CA ARG A 92 -3.22 9.81 -10.33
C ARG A 92 -2.31 9.81 -9.11
N SER A 93 -1.04 10.21 -9.26
CA SER A 93 -0.11 10.38 -8.13
C SER A 93 -0.60 11.50 -7.20
N LEU A 94 -0.99 12.65 -7.77
CA LEU A 94 -1.50 13.78 -7.00
C LEU A 94 -2.82 13.45 -6.31
N GLY A 95 -3.76 12.79 -7.02
CA GLY A 95 -5.02 12.33 -6.46
C GLY A 95 -4.81 11.35 -5.30
N ALA A 96 -3.87 10.41 -5.43
CA ALA A 96 -3.51 9.52 -4.33
C ALA A 96 -2.92 10.28 -3.12
N PHE A 97 -2.07 11.28 -3.36
CA PHE A 97 -1.47 12.10 -2.31
C PHE A 97 -2.51 12.97 -1.60
N VAL A 98 -3.27 13.78 -2.34
CA VAL A 98 -4.33 14.67 -1.81
C VAL A 98 -5.43 13.84 -1.13
N GLY A 99 -5.82 12.71 -1.74
CA GLY A 99 -6.78 11.78 -1.15
C GLY A 99 -6.26 11.17 0.14
N GLY A 100 -4.96 10.85 0.22
CA GLY A 100 -4.32 10.36 1.44
C GLY A 100 -4.34 11.39 2.56
N ILE A 101 -4.04 12.67 2.27
CA ILE A 101 -4.16 13.77 3.25
C ILE A 101 -5.60 13.88 3.73
N GLY A 102 -6.56 13.95 2.79
CA GLY A 102 -7.98 14.07 3.12
C GLY A 102 -8.47 12.92 3.99
N PHE A 103 -8.13 11.68 3.62
CA PHE A 103 -8.49 10.50 4.39
C PHE A 103 -7.83 10.47 5.77
N GLY A 104 -6.54 10.84 5.87
CA GLY A 104 -5.82 10.89 7.14
C GLY A 104 -6.45 11.89 8.12
N LEU A 105 -6.76 13.11 7.67
CA LEU A 105 -7.45 14.12 8.48
C LEU A 105 -8.86 13.69 8.88
N PHE A 106 -9.57 13.02 7.97
CA PHE A 106 -10.90 12.48 8.26
C PHE A 106 -10.83 11.42 9.36
N VAL A 107 -9.92 10.45 9.21
CA VAL A 107 -9.78 9.33 10.16
C VAL A 107 -9.34 9.80 11.54
N ASP A 108 -8.49 10.82 11.64
CA ASP A 108 -8.00 11.31 12.94
C ASP A 108 -9.13 11.79 13.87
N GLU A 109 -10.18 12.39 13.30
CA GLU A 109 -11.33 12.90 14.07
C GLU A 109 -12.49 11.89 14.16
N VAL A 110 -12.41 10.71 13.52
CA VAL A 110 -13.50 9.69 13.55
C VAL A 110 -13.89 9.32 14.98
N GLY A 111 -12.92 9.27 15.90
CA GLY A 111 -13.20 8.95 17.30
C GLY A 111 -14.13 9.93 18.01
N LYS A 112 -14.10 11.21 17.63
CA LYS A 112 -14.97 12.25 18.19
C LYS A 112 -16.44 11.98 17.87
N PHE A 113 -16.74 11.40 16.71
CA PHE A 113 -18.11 11.21 16.23
C PHE A 113 -18.72 9.84 16.53
N VAL A 114 -17.94 8.94 17.14
CA VAL A 114 -18.43 7.59 17.48
C VAL A 114 -19.06 7.53 18.88
N THR A 115 -18.90 8.57 19.71
CA THR A 115 -19.60 8.68 20.99
C THR A 115 -20.66 9.77 20.99
N ALA A 116 -21.76 9.51 21.69
CA ALA A 116 -22.87 10.45 21.84
C ALA A 116 -22.45 11.78 22.49
N ASP A 117 -21.30 11.81 23.18
CA ASP A 117 -20.83 12.94 23.98
C ASP A 117 -19.67 13.74 23.34
N ASN A 118 -19.26 13.43 22.09
CA ASN A 118 -18.16 14.12 21.39
C ASN A 118 -16.81 14.15 22.15
N ASP A 119 -16.52 13.12 22.95
CA ASP A 119 -15.33 13.11 23.81
C ASP A 119 -14.06 12.72 23.03
N TYR A 120 -13.08 13.63 23.03
CA TYR A 120 -11.79 13.48 22.36
C TYR A 120 -10.94 12.32 22.95
N PHE A 121 -11.23 11.93 24.20
CA PHE A 121 -10.46 10.96 24.99
C PHE A 121 -11.14 9.60 25.17
N TYR A 122 -12.13 9.27 24.34
CA TYR A 122 -12.74 7.95 24.38
C TYR A 122 -11.72 6.85 24.00
N GLU A 123 -11.46 5.93 24.95
CA GLU A 123 -10.51 4.80 24.88
C GLU A 123 -10.52 3.98 23.55
N PRO A 124 -11.65 3.81 22.83
CA PRO A 124 -11.73 3.12 21.53
C PRO A 124 -11.34 3.93 20.28
N THR A 125 -11.21 5.27 20.36
CA THR A 125 -10.93 6.15 19.20
C THR A 125 -9.69 5.72 18.44
N ALA A 126 -8.63 5.49 19.20
CA ALA A 126 -7.33 5.21 18.65
C ALA A 126 -7.27 3.75 18.10
N ALA A 127 -8.11 2.84 18.62
CA ALA A 127 -8.33 1.51 18.06
C ALA A 127 -9.11 1.53 16.74
N LEU A 128 -10.03 2.48 16.53
CA LEU A 128 -10.76 2.65 15.26
C LEU A 128 -9.86 3.20 14.15
N ILE A 129 -9.00 4.17 14.47
CA ILE A 129 -7.97 4.67 13.56
C ILE A 129 -7.05 3.51 13.16
N TYR A 130 -6.59 2.74 14.14
CA TYR A 130 -5.77 1.57 13.92
C TYR A 130 -6.47 0.54 13.01
N ALA A 131 -7.70 0.15 13.34
CA ALA A 131 -8.49 -0.79 12.55
C ALA A 131 -8.70 -0.30 11.11
N THR A 132 -8.91 1.01 10.93
CA THR A 132 -9.07 1.63 9.61
C THR A 132 -7.79 1.52 8.77
N VAL A 133 -6.63 1.85 9.35
CA VAL A 133 -5.32 1.70 8.69
C VAL A 133 -5.06 0.24 8.33
N VAL A 134 -5.36 -0.68 9.25
CA VAL A 134 -5.20 -2.12 9.05
C VAL A 134 -6.10 -2.64 7.92
N VAL A 135 -7.39 -2.29 7.92
CA VAL A 135 -8.33 -2.69 6.86
C VAL A 135 -7.87 -2.14 5.52
N LEU A 136 -7.41 -0.89 5.48
CA LEU A 136 -6.88 -0.30 4.25
C LEU A 136 -5.68 -1.11 3.73
N VAL A 137 -4.71 -1.45 4.59
CA VAL A 137 -3.56 -2.31 4.25
C VAL A 137 -4.02 -3.67 3.71
N LEU A 138 -5.00 -4.31 4.35
CA LEU A 138 -5.54 -5.59 3.89
C LEU A 138 -6.19 -5.47 2.52
N VAL A 139 -6.93 -4.40 2.25
CA VAL A 139 -7.53 -4.13 0.94
C VAL A 139 -6.44 -3.95 -0.11
N VAL A 140 -5.37 -3.19 0.19
CA VAL A 140 -4.22 -3.05 -0.72
C VAL A 140 -3.64 -4.43 -1.05
N GLU A 141 -3.37 -5.22 -0.02
CA GLU A 141 -2.76 -6.54 -0.13
C GLU A 141 -3.65 -7.56 -0.83
N ALA A 142 -4.96 -7.49 -0.65
CA ALA A 142 -5.92 -8.36 -1.34
C ALA A 142 -6.04 -8.00 -2.82
N LEU A 143 -6.06 -6.70 -3.15
CA LEU A 143 -6.22 -6.21 -4.52
C LEU A 143 -4.96 -6.42 -5.37
N HIS A 144 -3.80 -6.16 -4.79
CA HIS A 144 -2.51 -6.22 -5.50
C HIS A 144 -1.77 -7.53 -5.26
N GLY A 145 -2.36 -8.38 -4.44
CA GLY A 145 -1.82 -9.66 -4.07
C GLY A 145 -1.78 -10.67 -5.22
N TRP A 146 -0.56 -11.01 -5.62
CA TRP A 146 -0.16 -12.34 -6.13
C TRP A 146 -0.63 -12.76 -7.53
N ARG A 147 -1.41 -11.94 -8.25
CA ARG A 147 -1.84 -12.28 -9.62
C ARG A 147 -1.02 -11.54 -10.65
N ARG A 148 -0.25 -12.30 -11.45
CA ARG A 148 0.47 -11.78 -12.61
C ARG A 148 -0.46 -11.00 -13.53
N HIS A 149 0.06 -9.95 -14.17
CA HIS A 149 -0.71 -9.21 -15.14
C HIS A 149 -0.90 -10.04 -16.41
N HIS A 150 -2.09 -9.99 -16.99
CA HIS A 150 -2.36 -10.58 -18.30
C HIS A 150 -1.68 -9.71 -19.37
N PRO A 151 -1.16 -10.27 -20.47
CA PRO A 151 -0.55 -9.47 -21.55
C PRO A 151 -1.41 -8.30 -22.02
N ALA A 152 -2.73 -8.52 -22.16
CA ALA A 152 -3.71 -7.47 -22.45
C ALA A 152 -3.73 -6.28 -21.45
N GLU A 153 -3.40 -6.51 -20.18
CA GLU A 153 -3.30 -5.42 -19.18
C GLU A 153 -2.11 -4.50 -19.49
N TYR A 154 -0.97 -5.05 -19.93
CA TYR A 154 0.18 -4.21 -20.33
C TYR A 154 -0.15 -3.34 -21.54
N LEU A 155 -0.86 -3.89 -22.55
CA LEU A 155 -1.32 -3.08 -23.68
C LEU A 155 -2.31 -1.99 -23.25
N ALA A 156 -3.27 -2.32 -22.39
CA ALA A 156 -4.22 -1.34 -21.88
C ALA A 156 -3.50 -0.18 -21.13
N VAL A 157 -2.49 -0.51 -20.32
CA VAL A 157 -1.68 0.50 -19.62
C VAL A 157 -0.84 1.31 -20.61
N ALA A 158 -0.24 0.69 -21.63
CA ALA A 158 0.50 1.41 -22.67
C ALA A 158 -0.40 2.43 -23.41
N THR A 159 -1.61 2.02 -23.77
CA THR A 159 -2.62 2.90 -24.37
C THR A 159 -3.01 4.03 -23.42
N ASP A 160 -3.22 3.74 -22.14
CA ASP A 160 -3.52 4.75 -21.13
C ASP A 160 -2.37 5.78 -20.96
N ARG A 161 -1.11 5.35 -21.03
CA ARG A 161 0.03 6.27 -21.08
C ARG A 161 0.03 7.13 -22.34
N ALA A 162 -0.29 6.53 -23.49
CA ALA A 162 -0.41 7.26 -24.75
C ALA A 162 -1.51 8.32 -24.72
N VAL A 163 -2.57 8.18 -23.92
CA VAL A 163 -3.58 9.25 -23.78
C VAL A 163 -2.97 10.57 -23.28
N ALA A 164 -2.11 10.52 -22.27
CA ALA A 164 -1.38 11.71 -21.82
C ALA A 164 -0.37 12.17 -22.88
N GLY A 165 0.31 11.22 -23.53
CA GLY A 165 1.28 11.51 -24.59
C GLY A 165 0.69 12.19 -25.82
N VAL A 166 -0.53 11.84 -26.23
CA VAL A 166 -1.21 12.48 -27.37
C VAL A 166 -1.54 13.95 -27.07
N ALA A 167 -1.82 14.29 -25.81
CA ALA A 167 -2.13 15.66 -25.42
C ALA A 167 -0.88 16.52 -25.18
N GLY A 168 0.16 15.96 -24.54
CA GLY A 168 1.32 16.72 -24.07
C GLY A 168 2.68 16.24 -24.59
N GLY A 169 2.73 15.20 -25.42
CA GLY A 169 3.98 14.57 -25.85
C GLY A 169 4.56 13.58 -24.82
N PHE A 170 5.63 12.90 -25.21
CA PHE A 170 6.37 11.98 -24.36
C PHE A 170 7.78 12.47 -24.06
N THR A 171 8.15 12.40 -22.78
CA THR A 171 9.55 12.35 -22.38
C THR A 171 10.19 11.04 -22.85
N ASP A 172 11.52 11.00 -22.93
CA ASP A 172 12.25 9.78 -23.34
C ASP A 172 11.92 8.61 -22.40
N ASP A 173 11.93 8.86 -21.09
CA ASP A 173 11.60 7.86 -20.08
C ASP A 173 10.16 7.34 -20.22
N ALA A 174 9.19 8.22 -20.49
CA ALA A 174 7.79 7.83 -20.68
C ALA A 174 7.60 6.98 -21.94
N ARG A 175 8.31 7.33 -23.03
CA ARG A 175 8.30 6.56 -24.27
C ARG A 175 8.89 5.17 -24.06
N ASP A 176 10.02 5.08 -23.37
CA ASP A 176 10.68 3.81 -23.10
C ASP A 176 9.86 2.92 -22.14
N GLU A 177 9.21 3.51 -21.14
CA GLU A 177 8.25 2.80 -20.28
C GLU A 177 7.08 2.24 -21.12
N ALA A 178 6.50 3.05 -22.01
CA ALA A 178 5.41 2.62 -22.89
C ALA A 178 5.85 1.51 -23.86
N ARG A 179 7.04 1.60 -24.45
CA ARG A 179 7.62 0.56 -25.33
C ARG A 179 7.84 -0.76 -24.59
N ALA A 180 8.31 -0.70 -23.35
CA ALA A 180 8.49 -1.89 -22.52
C ALA A 180 7.15 -2.60 -22.27
N LEU A 181 6.09 -1.83 -21.98
CA LEU A 181 4.74 -2.36 -21.79
C LEU A 181 4.17 -2.99 -23.07
N VAL A 182 4.34 -2.33 -24.22
CA VAL A 182 3.96 -2.90 -25.54
C VAL A 182 4.69 -4.22 -25.79
N THR A 183 5.98 -4.29 -25.46
CA THR A 183 6.79 -5.50 -25.61
C THR A 183 6.25 -6.65 -24.75
N LEU A 184 5.83 -6.36 -23.52
CA LEU A 184 5.22 -7.34 -22.61
C LEU A 184 3.82 -7.79 -23.07
N GLY A 185 3.12 -6.94 -23.81
CA GLY A 185 1.80 -7.21 -24.40
C GLY A 185 1.84 -7.87 -25.79
N ARG A 186 3.03 -8.16 -26.35
CA ARG A 186 3.15 -8.77 -27.68
C ARG A 186 2.35 -10.06 -27.81
N GLY A 187 1.67 -10.22 -28.95
CA GLY A 187 0.81 -11.36 -29.24
C GLY A 187 -0.65 -11.19 -28.82
N GLU A 188 -1.00 -10.11 -28.13
CA GLU A 188 -2.40 -9.70 -27.96
C GLU A 188 -2.90 -8.95 -29.21
N PRO A 189 -4.23 -8.99 -29.47
CA PRO A 189 -4.83 -8.13 -30.48
C PRO A 189 -4.54 -6.65 -30.20
N ALA A 190 -4.33 -5.87 -31.26
CA ALA A 190 -4.01 -4.43 -31.22
C ALA A 190 -2.58 -4.07 -30.76
N ALA A 191 -1.68 -5.04 -30.53
CA ALA A 191 -0.32 -4.75 -30.05
C ALA A 191 0.48 -3.86 -31.02
N ASP A 192 0.37 -4.11 -32.33
CA ASP A 192 1.10 -3.38 -33.36
C ASP A 192 0.56 -1.95 -33.53
N GLU A 193 -0.76 -1.78 -33.41
CA GLU A 193 -1.44 -0.50 -33.47
C GLU A 193 -1.09 0.38 -32.25
N VAL A 194 -1.02 -0.21 -31.05
CA VAL A 194 -0.57 0.49 -29.84
C VAL A 194 0.92 0.84 -29.95
N ALA A 195 1.75 -0.04 -30.51
CA ALA A 195 3.15 0.27 -30.78
C ALA A 195 3.30 1.48 -31.71
N ALA A 196 2.55 1.49 -32.82
CA ALA A 196 2.53 2.60 -33.78
C ALA A 196 2.07 3.91 -33.13
N LEU A 197 1.03 3.85 -32.28
CA LEU A 197 0.57 5.02 -31.51
C LEU A 197 1.67 5.57 -30.60
N VAL A 198 2.34 4.71 -29.83
CA VAL A 198 3.43 5.11 -28.91
C VAL A 198 4.58 5.78 -29.65
N GLU A 199 4.94 5.29 -30.85
CA GLU A 199 5.99 5.90 -31.67
C GLU A 199 5.57 7.22 -32.30
N ALA A 200 4.29 7.35 -32.69
CA ALA A 200 3.74 8.53 -33.33
C ALA A 200 3.59 9.74 -32.37
N VAL A 201 3.53 9.50 -31.06
CA VAL A 201 3.50 10.58 -30.06
C VAL A 201 4.74 11.46 -30.18
N PRO A 202 4.61 12.80 -30.27
CA PRO A 202 5.76 13.71 -30.32
C PRO A 202 6.64 13.60 -29.06
N ARG A 203 7.94 13.90 -29.21
CA ARG A 203 8.81 14.09 -28.05
C ARG A 203 8.50 15.43 -27.41
N ASP A 204 8.39 15.45 -26.10
CA ASP A 204 8.33 16.67 -25.30
C ASP A 204 9.26 16.56 -24.09
N ASP A 205 9.76 17.68 -23.60
CA ASP A 205 10.68 17.75 -22.45
C ASP A 205 9.98 18.24 -21.17
N VAL A 206 8.72 18.67 -21.25
CA VAL A 206 7.92 19.05 -20.09
C VAL A 206 7.52 17.80 -19.31
N ASP A 207 8.36 17.42 -18.35
CA ASP A 207 7.97 16.47 -17.31
C ASP A 207 7.26 17.26 -16.21
N VAL A 208 6.05 16.84 -15.84
CA VAL A 208 5.42 17.35 -14.62
C VAL A 208 6.29 16.87 -13.47
N PRO A 209 6.88 17.76 -12.65
CA PRO A 209 7.61 17.32 -11.48
C PRO A 209 6.65 16.50 -10.63
N ASP A 210 6.88 15.19 -10.57
CA ASP A 210 6.21 14.31 -9.63
C ASP A 210 7.19 14.10 -8.47
N PRO A 211 7.32 15.08 -7.54
CA PRO A 211 8.23 14.98 -6.40
C PRO A 211 7.89 13.75 -5.55
N VAL A 212 6.63 13.31 -5.58
CA VAL A 212 6.18 12.08 -4.94
C VAL A 212 6.76 10.87 -5.66
N ARG A 213 6.70 10.78 -7.00
CA ARG A 213 7.37 9.72 -7.77
C ARG A 213 8.89 9.79 -7.64
N ALA A 214 9.49 10.97 -7.55
CA ALA A 214 10.93 11.10 -7.31
C ALA A 214 11.33 10.62 -5.91
N LEU A 215 10.57 11.02 -4.87
CA LEU A 215 10.78 10.57 -3.50
C LEU A 215 10.52 9.07 -3.36
N VAL A 216 9.41 8.56 -3.90
CA VAL A 216 9.01 7.14 -3.90
C VAL A 216 9.98 6.30 -4.73
N ARG A 217 10.45 6.76 -5.90
CA ARG A 217 11.48 6.04 -6.67
C ARG A 217 12.81 6.05 -5.94
N ARG A 218 13.19 7.16 -5.30
CA ARG A 218 14.44 7.25 -4.53
C ARG A 218 14.39 6.34 -3.32
N SER A 219 13.31 6.37 -2.55
CA SER A 219 13.12 5.47 -1.41
C SER A 219 12.95 4.03 -1.85
N SER A 220 12.18 3.72 -2.91
CA SER A 220 12.03 2.36 -3.45
C SER A 220 13.34 1.82 -4.04
N ALA A 221 14.13 2.64 -4.74
CA ALA A 221 15.43 2.24 -5.30
C ALA A 221 16.46 2.05 -4.18
N TRP A 222 16.53 2.96 -3.21
CA TRP A 222 17.38 2.81 -2.04
C TRP A 222 17.00 1.58 -1.22
N PHE A 223 15.70 1.35 -1.02
CA PHE A 223 15.16 0.22 -0.30
C PHE A 223 15.38 -1.09 -1.05
N ALA A 224 15.15 -1.14 -2.36
CA ALA A 224 15.42 -2.30 -3.21
C ALA A 224 16.91 -2.64 -3.32
N GLN A 225 17.79 -1.63 -3.34
CA GLN A 225 19.25 -1.84 -3.29
C GLN A 225 19.71 -2.32 -1.92
N THR A 226 19.09 -1.81 -0.85
CA THR A 226 19.37 -2.22 0.53
C THR A 226 18.87 -3.66 0.78
N LEU A 227 17.68 -4.00 0.30
CA LEU A 227 17.07 -5.32 0.43
C LEU A 227 17.75 -6.43 -0.37
N GLN A 228 18.47 -6.11 -1.43
CA GLN A 228 19.27 -7.10 -2.19
C GLN A 228 20.50 -7.59 -1.41
N ARG A 229 20.84 -6.95 -0.30
CA ARG A 229 21.96 -7.38 0.54
C ARG A 229 21.52 -8.47 1.52
N ARG A 230 22.37 -9.48 1.71
CA ARG A 230 22.09 -10.65 2.57
C ARG A 230 21.77 -10.28 4.03
N TRP A 231 22.25 -9.12 4.50
CA TRP A 231 21.97 -8.61 5.83
C TRP A 231 20.56 -8.02 5.98
N ALA A 232 19.88 -7.66 4.89
CA ALA A 232 18.53 -7.09 4.96
C ALA A 232 17.50 -8.12 5.45
N ALA A 233 17.64 -9.38 5.06
CA ALA A 233 16.81 -10.46 5.60
C ALA A 233 17.02 -10.64 7.11
N VAL A 234 18.26 -10.49 7.58
CA VAL A 234 18.58 -10.52 9.02
C VAL A 234 17.94 -9.34 9.72
N VAL A 235 18.04 -8.13 9.17
CA VAL A 235 17.42 -6.93 9.75
C VAL A 235 15.90 -7.04 9.81
N VAL A 236 15.25 -7.54 8.76
CA VAL A 236 13.80 -7.81 8.79
C VAL A 236 13.45 -8.76 9.93
N VAL A 237 14.16 -9.89 10.07
CA VAL A 237 13.91 -10.85 11.15
C VAL A 237 14.16 -10.21 12.52
N VAL A 238 15.24 -9.46 12.69
CA VAL A 238 15.57 -8.76 13.94
C VAL A 238 14.51 -7.72 14.29
N LEU A 239 14.03 -6.94 13.32
CA LEU A 239 12.96 -5.96 13.54
C LEU A 239 11.67 -6.64 13.98
N VAL A 240 11.25 -7.71 13.32
CA VAL A 240 10.03 -8.47 13.67
C VAL A 240 10.16 -9.16 15.04
N LEU A 241 11.33 -9.70 15.36
CA LEU A 241 11.56 -10.29 16.69
C LEU A 241 11.64 -9.22 17.78
N GLY A 242 12.18 -8.04 17.45
CA GLY A 242 12.22 -6.88 18.34
C GLY A 242 10.82 -6.35 18.67
N THR A 243 9.95 -6.22 17.65
CA THR A 243 8.54 -5.85 17.89
C THR A 243 7.81 -6.91 18.69
N ALA A 244 7.99 -8.20 18.35
CA ALA A 244 7.42 -9.32 19.10
C ALA A 244 7.85 -9.31 20.59
N LEU A 245 9.12 -9.02 20.87
CA LEU A 245 9.63 -8.90 22.24
C LEU A 245 9.01 -7.69 22.97
N GLY A 246 8.96 -6.52 22.34
CA GLY A 246 8.32 -5.33 22.91
C GLY A 246 6.84 -5.56 23.22
N SER A 247 6.11 -6.22 22.31
CA SER A 247 4.74 -6.64 22.51
C SER A 247 4.61 -7.66 23.65
N LEU A 248 5.50 -8.64 23.75
CA LEU A 248 5.49 -9.61 24.85
C LEU A 248 5.68 -8.94 26.22
N LEU A 249 6.63 -7.99 26.32
CA LEU A 249 6.84 -7.22 27.54
C LEU A 249 5.60 -6.40 27.92
N ALA A 250 4.92 -5.79 26.93
CA ALA A 250 3.65 -5.11 27.15
C ALA A 250 2.58 -6.08 27.68
N GLY A 251 2.44 -7.26 27.06
CA GLY A 251 1.48 -8.29 27.48
C GLY A 251 1.76 -8.83 28.89
N LEU A 252 3.03 -8.98 29.27
CA LEU A 252 3.42 -9.38 30.62
C LEU A 252 3.06 -8.33 31.67
N ARG A 253 3.30 -7.04 31.40
CA ARG A 253 2.89 -5.96 32.31
C ARG A 253 1.37 -5.97 32.55
N VAL A 254 0.58 -6.23 31.51
CA VAL A 254 -0.88 -6.39 31.64
C VAL A 254 -1.23 -7.58 32.53
N LEU A 255 -0.59 -8.73 32.34
CA LEU A 255 -0.88 -9.94 33.13
C LEU A 255 -0.49 -9.81 34.61
N VAL A 256 0.54 -9.03 34.91
CA VAL A 256 1.00 -8.76 36.29
C VAL A 256 0.16 -7.67 36.98
N GLY A 257 -0.65 -6.93 36.22
CA GLY A 257 -1.53 -5.88 36.75
C GLY A 257 -0.90 -4.49 36.80
N ASP A 258 0.22 -4.26 36.10
CA ASP A 258 0.88 -2.95 36.00
C ASP A 258 0.09 -1.98 35.09
N VAL A 259 -0.84 -2.48 34.29
CA VAL A 259 -1.64 -1.72 33.32
C VAL A 259 -3.11 -2.07 33.53
N ASP A 260 -3.96 -1.06 33.73
CA ASP A 260 -5.40 -1.20 33.96
C ASP A 260 -6.19 -1.61 32.70
N VAL A 261 -5.92 -2.81 32.20
CA VAL A 261 -6.70 -3.45 31.14
C VAL A 261 -6.98 -4.91 31.49
N PRO A 262 -8.07 -5.51 30.95
CA PRO A 262 -8.42 -6.88 31.30
C PRO A 262 -7.30 -7.89 31.03
N PRO A 263 -7.04 -8.87 31.91
CA PRO A 263 -5.94 -9.84 31.76
C PRO A 263 -5.97 -10.65 30.45
N TRP A 264 -7.17 -10.86 29.89
CA TRP A 264 -7.32 -11.53 28.59
C TRP A 264 -6.60 -10.80 27.46
N VAL A 265 -6.42 -9.47 27.56
CA VAL A 265 -5.66 -8.66 26.60
C VAL A 265 -4.20 -9.10 26.62
N GLY A 266 -3.59 -9.22 27.79
CA GLY A 266 -2.21 -9.70 27.96
C GLY A 266 -2.01 -11.12 27.45
N ALA A 267 -2.97 -12.02 27.73
CA ALA A 267 -2.97 -13.39 27.19
C ALA A 267 -3.09 -13.41 25.65
N GLY A 268 -3.94 -12.56 25.08
CA GLY A 268 -4.10 -12.41 23.63
C GLY A 268 -2.84 -11.88 22.96
N ILE A 269 -2.14 -10.91 23.57
CA ILE A 269 -0.84 -10.41 23.10
C ILE A 269 0.18 -11.55 23.08
N ALA A 270 0.29 -12.32 24.17
CA ALA A 270 1.23 -13.45 24.25
C ALA A 270 0.96 -14.51 23.17
N ALA A 271 -0.31 -14.84 22.92
CA ALA A 271 -0.71 -15.76 21.86
C ALA A 271 -0.36 -15.23 20.45
N GLY A 272 -0.63 -13.94 20.19
CA GLY A 272 -0.28 -13.29 18.92
C GLY A 272 1.22 -13.23 18.67
N VAL A 273 2.01 -12.93 19.71
CA VAL A 273 3.49 -13.00 19.67
C VAL A 273 3.95 -14.42 19.37
N ALA A 274 3.41 -15.44 20.05
CA ALA A 274 3.77 -16.83 19.81
C ALA A 274 3.50 -17.26 18.36
N ALA A 275 2.34 -16.88 17.80
CA ALA A 275 1.99 -17.15 16.41
C ALA A 275 2.92 -16.42 15.42
N THR A 276 3.26 -15.17 15.70
CA THR A 276 4.22 -14.37 14.90
C THR A 276 5.60 -15.03 14.89
N VAL A 277 6.13 -15.37 16.07
CA VAL A 277 7.44 -16.03 16.24
C VAL A 277 7.43 -17.39 15.55
N ALA A 278 6.37 -18.19 15.69
CA ALA A 278 6.24 -19.47 15.01
C ALA A 278 6.33 -19.31 13.48
N CYS A 279 5.63 -18.32 12.91
CA CYS A 279 5.70 -18.01 11.48
C CYS A 279 7.13 -17.60 11.05
N VAL A 280 7.82 -16.76 11.84
CA VAL A 280 9.20 -16.36 11.57
C VAL A 280 10.15 -17.56 11.64
N VAL A 281 10.03 -18.41 12.66
CA VAL A 281 10.85 -19.62 12.81
C VAL A 281 10.67 -20.56 11.62
N VAL A 282 9.42 -20.84 11.22
CA VAL A 282 9.12 -21.63 10.02
C VAL A 282 9.74 -20.97 8.78
N GLY A 283 9.62 -19.64 8.65
CA GLY A 283 10.21 -18.89 7.56
C GLY A 283 11.73 -19.03 7.47
N VAL A 284 12.43 -18.96 8.60
CA VAL A 284 13.89 -19.15 8.69
C VAL A 284 14.28 -20.59 8.39
N VAL A 285 13.58 -21.58 8.96
CA VAL A 285 13.86 -23.01 8.75
C VAL A 285 13.66 -23.40 7.29
N VAL A 286 12.58 -22.95 6.65
CA VAL A 286 12.33 -23.18 5.22
C VAL A 286 13.42 -22.50 4.39
N SER A 287 13.78 -21.25 4.69
CA SER A 287 14.83 -20.52 3.96
C SER A 287 16.23 -21.17 4.04
N ARG A 288 16.53 -21.91 5.11
CA ARG A 288 17.83 -22.60 5.31
C ARG A 288 18.07 -23.76 4.35
N ARG A 289 17.04 -24.25 3.64
CA ARG A 289 17.17 -25.32 2.62
C ARG A 289 17.92 -24.89 1.36
N GLY A 290 18.25 -23.60 1.23
CA GLY A 290 19.25 -23.10 0.28
C GLY A 290 18.76 -22.89 -1.15
N ARG A 291 17.60 -23.45 -1.53
CA ARG A 291 17.03 -23.24 -2.87
C ARG A 291 16.37 -21.87 -3.00
N PRO A 292 16.37 -21.26 -4.20
CA PRO A 292 15.69 -19.97 -4.44
C PRO A 292 14.20 -20.00 -4.12
N GLU A 293 13.54 -21.13 -4.36
CA GLU A 293 12.10 -21.33 -4.10
C GLU A 293 11.80 -21.42 -2.60
N ASP A 294 12.71 -22.03 -1.84
CA ASP A 294 12.63 -22.13 -0.39
C ASP A 294 12.81 -20.77 0.29
N ARG A 295 13.67 -19.89 -0.24
CA ARG A 295 13.81 -18.50 0.25
C ARG A 295 12.51 -17.70 0.08
N ARG A 296 11.85 -17.85 -1.07
CA ARG A 296 10.55 -17.22 -1.33
C ARG A 296 9.49 -17.75 -0.37
N ALA A 297 9.40 -19.07 -0.22
CA ALA A 297 8.48 -19.70 0.71
C ALA A 297 8.73 -19.23 2.15
N GLY A 298 9.99 -19.05 2.54
CA GLY A 298 10.36 -18.50 3.84
C GLY A 298 9.94 -17.05 4.03
N ALA A 299 10.16 -16.18 3.04
CA ALA A 299 9.71 -14.80 3.07
C ALA A 299 8.18 -14.67 3.15
N VAL A 300 7.43 -15.59 2.52
CA VAL A 300 5.97 -15.67 2.66
C VAL A 300 5.55 -16.00 4.09
N TRP A 301 6.24 -16.91 4.77
CA TRP A 301 5.96 -17.23 6.17
C TRP A 301 6.28 -16.07 7.11
N VAL A 302 7.39 -15.36 6.90
CA VAL A 302 7.69 -14.12 7.66
C VAL A 302 6.59 -13.09 7.44
N ARG A 303 6.13 -12.91 6.19
CA ARG A 303 5.02 -12.00 5.88
C ARG A 303 3.73 -12.39 6.61
N ARG A 304 3.40 -13.68 6.70
CA ARG A 304 2.25 -14.15 7.49
C ARG A 304 2.40 -13.80 8.97
N GLY A 305 3.60 -13.95 9.53
CA GLY A 305 3.89 -13.54 10.90
C GLY A 305 3.65 -12.05 11.12
N VAL A 306 4.14 -11.20 10.21
CA VAL A 306 3.92 -9.74 10.26
C VAL A 306 2.43 -9.40 10.15
N LEU A 307 1.67 -10.09 9.31
CA LEU A 307 0.22 -9.91 9.25
C LEU A 307 -0.47 -10.32 10.56
N VAL A 308 -0.03 -11.39 11.22
CA VAL A 308 -0.55 -11.77 12.55
C VAL A 308 -0.20 -10.72 13.60
N SER A 309 1.02 -10.20 13.58
CA SER A 309 1.44 -9.09 14.44
C SER A 309 0.52 -7.88 14.22
N LEU A 310 0.41 -7.41 12.99
CA LEU A 310 -0.37 -6.23 12.62
C LEU A 310 -1.88 -6.41 12.86
N LEU A 311 -2.46 -7.57 12.60
CA LEU A 311 -3.91 -7.75 12.73
C LEU A 311 -4.38 -8.01 14.16
N LEU A 312 -3.59 -8.78 14.93
CA LEU A 312 -4.01 -9.29 16.23
C LEU A 312 -3.17 -8.69 17.35
N THR A 313 -1.85 -8.81 17.24
CA THR A 313 -0.94 -8.47 18.35
C THR A 313 -0.94 -6.97 18.61
N GLN A 314 -0.70 -6.17 17.56
CA GLN A 314 -0.62 -4.73 17.66
C GLN A 314 -1.96 -4.09 18.03
N LEU A 315 -3.10 -4.66 17.61
CA LEU A 315 -4.42 -4.20 18.06
C LEU A 315 -4.57 -4.29 19.59
N LEU A 316 -4.14 -5.40 20.18
CA LEU A 316 -4.21 -5.62 21.63
C LEU A 316 -3.14 -4.83 22.38
N VAL A 317 -1.91 -4.76 21.85
CA VAL A 317 -0.83 -3.94 22.41
C VAL A 317 -1.22 -2.47 22.40
N PHE A 318 -1.87 -1.99 21.35
CA PHE A 318 -2.32 -0.62 21.26
C PHE A 318 -3.36 -0.27 22.34
N ARG A 319 -4.24 -1.21 22.69
CA ARG A 319 -5.15 -1.09 23.83
C ARG A 319 -4.43 -1.00 25.17
N ALA A 320 -3.30 -1.69 25.32
CA ALA A 320 -2.53 -1.69 26.57
C ALA A 320 -1.56 -0.50 26.68
N LEU A 321 -0.75 -0.26 25.64
CA LEU A 321 0.33 0.73 25.59
C LEU A 321 0.37 1.34 24.18
N GLN A 322 -0.33 2.46 23.99
CA GLN A 322 -0.52 3.12 22.70
C GLN A 322 0.80 3.36 21.93
N TRP A 323 1.83 3.90 22.58
CA TRP A 323 3.13 4.18 21.94
C TRP A 323 3.86 2.92 21.47
N VAL A 324 3.75 1.83 22.22
CA VAL A 324 4.33 0.53 21.83
C VAL A 324 3.59 -0.01 20.61
N GLY A 325 2.26 0.11 20.59
CA GLY A 325 1.43 -0.27 19.45
C GLY A 325 1.74 0.55 18.19
N VAL A 326 1.93 1.87 18.31
CA VAL A 326 2.33 2.74 17.18
C VAL A 326 3.69 2.33 16.64
N ALA A 327 4.69 2.15 17.51
CA ALA A 327 6.03 1.74 17.09
C ALA A 327 6.01 0.37 16.38
N GLY A 328 5.25 -0.59 16.93
CA GLY A 328 5.04 -1.91 16.34
C GLY A 328 4.37 -1.84 14.97
N LEU A 329 3.31 -1.04 14.84
CA LEU A 329 2.62 -0.80 13.57
C LEU A 329 3.57 -0.25 12.50
N VAL A 330 4.34 0.79 12.82
CA VAL A 330 5.28 1.41 11.87
C VAL A 330 6.29 0.38 11.38
N VAL A 331 6.87 -0.41 12.29
CA VAL A 331 7.82 -1.46 11.91
C VAL A 331 7.15 -2.55 11.07
N ASP A 332 5.96 -3.02 11.44
CA ASP A 332 5.22 -4.04 10.69
C ASP A 332 4.89 -3.55 9.26
N LEU A 333 4.49 -2.30 9.09
CA LEU A 333 4.25 -1.69 7.77
C LEU A 333 5.52 -1.60 6.93
N LEU A 334 6.63 -1.17 7.53
CA LEU A 334 7.92 -1.09 6.84
C LEU A 334 8.40 -2.48 6.40
N VAL A 335 8.27 -3.49 7.27
CA VAL A 335 8.63 -4.87 6.95
C VAL A 335 7.71 -5.45 5.88
N LEU A 336 6.40 -5.16 5.92
CA LEU A 336 5.46 -5.62 4.91
C LEU A 336 5.80 -5.04 3.53
N ALA A 337 6.13 -3.74 3.46
CA ALA A 337 6.61 -3.10 2.25
C ALA A 337 7.93 -3.72 1.75
N ALA A 338 8.85 -4.05 2.67
CA ALA A 338 10.11 -4.74 2.38
C ALA A 338 9.90 -6.09 1.73
N LEU A 339 9.10 -6.94 2.38
CA LEU A 339 8.79 -8.27 1.90
C LEU A 339 8.01 -8.22 0.58
N GLY A 340 7.11 -7.25 0.41
CA GLY A 340 6.40 -7.02 -0.85
C GLY A 340 7.35 -6.73 -2.01
N ALA A 341 8.29 -5.80 -1.82
CA ALA A 341 9.28 -5.44 -2.84
C ALA A 341 10.20 -6.63 -3.20
N ALA A 342 10.68 -7.38 -2.20
CA ALA A 342 11.51 -8.57 -2.42
C ALA A 342 10.78 -9.68 -3.19
N LEU A 343 9.54 -9.98 -2.80
CA LEU A 343 8.74 -11.03 -3.43
C LEU A 343 8.32 -10.67 -4.86
N GLY A 344 8.12 -9.38 -5.16
CA GLY A 344 7.77 -8.89 -6.50
C GLY A 344 8.92 -8.94 -7.50
N GLY A 345 10.13 -8.51 -7.09
CA GLY A 345 11.30 -8.46 -7.99
C GLY A 345 11.83 -9.81 -8.48
N ASP A 346 11.61 -10.89 -7.72
CA ASP A 346 12.02 -12.25 -8.10
C ASP A 346 11.17 -12.83 -9.24
N ASP A 347 9.93 -12.39 -9.40
CA ASP A 347 9.04 -12.86 -10.48
C ASP A 347 9.42 -12.24 -11.85
N GLU A 348 9.97 -11.02 -11.87
CA GLU A 348 10.44 -10.34 -13.10
C GLU A 348 11.78 -10.91 -13.59
N ARG A 349 12.74 -11.17 -12.68
CA ARG A 349 14.07 -11.68 -13.03
C ARG A 349 14.07 -13.11 -13.59
N ARG A 350 13.09 -13.95 -13.23
CA ARG A 350 12.97 -15.32 -13.76
C ARG A 350 12.54 -15.37 -15.23
N ARG A 351 12.08 -14.26 -15.82
CA ARG A 351 11.50 -14.24 -17.17
C ARG A 351 12.19 -13.33 -18.17
N THR A 352 13.20 -12.56 -17.75
CA THR A 352 14.19 -12.05 -18.71
C THR A 352 15.04 -13.25 -19.13
N PRO A 353 15.02 -13.67 -20.42
CA PRO A 353 16.01 -14.62 -20.90
C PRO A 353 17.37 -14.00 -20.58
N ARG A 354 18.26 -14.75 -19.93
CA ARG A 354 19.68 -14.37 -19.95
C ARG A 354 20.05 -14.29 -21.42
N ARG A 355 20.27 -13.06 -21.91
CA ARG A 355 20.92 -12.85 -23.20
C ARG A 355 22.33 -13.42 -23.14
#